data_AF-A0A955WFY7-F1
#
_entry.id   AF-A0A955WFY7-F1
#
_cell.length_a   1.000
_cell.length_b   1.000
_cell.length_c   1.000
_cell.angle_alpha   90.00
_cell.angle_beta   90.00
_cell.angle_gamma   90.00
#
_symmetry.space_group_name_H-M   'P 1'
#
loop_
_entity.id
_entity.type
_entity.pdbx_description
1 polymer ?
#
loop_
_entity_poly.entity_id
_entity_poly.type
_entity_poly.pdbx_seq_one_letter_code
_entity_poly.pdbx_strand_id
1 'polypeptide(L)'
;MGAAPRRLHPVLLLVHWALILNFVAEMAYAGYMVFAVIVPEGGGSGPLFAQARTMPFELMVTRRLYAIEFWIATAGLAIYLGLTEIGPRRRRMLSEPK
;
A
#
# COMPACT_ATOMS: atom_id res chain seq x y z
N MET A 1 31.67 -6.12 24.38
CA MET A 1 30.44 -6.67 24.99
C MET A 1 29.38 -6.78 23.90
N GLY A 2 29.17 -7.97 23.34
CA GLY A 2 28.19 -8.18 22.27
C GLY A 2 26.77 -8.12 22.83
N ALA A 3 25.96 -7.19 22.33
CA ALA A 3 24.55 -7.13 22.69
C ALA A 3 23.87 -8.45 22.27
N ALA A 4 23.25 -9.14 23.23
CA ALA A 4 22.50 -10.37 22.97
C ALA A 4 21.42 -10.12 21.89
N PRO A 5 21.17 -11.08 20.99
CA PRO A 5 20.15 -10.92 19.96
C PRO A 5 18.78 -10.74 20.65
N ARG A 6 18.20 -9.55 20.51
CA ARG A 6 16.83 -9.29 20.97
C ARG A 6 15.88 -10.18 20.18
N ARG A 7 15.42 -11.28 20.80
CA ARG A 7 14.32 -12.07 20.29
C ARG A 7 13.09 -11.16 20.27
N LEU A 8 12.67 -10.74 19.08
CA LEU A 8 11.41 -10.00 18.92
C LEU A 8 10.28 -10.89 19.44
N HIS A 9 9.40 -10.31 20.25
CA HIS A 9 8.26 -11.04 20.78
C HIS A 9 7.39 -11.53 19.60
N PRO A 10 6.99 -12.81 19.55
CA PRO A 10 6.30 -13.38 18.40
C PRO A 10 5.01 -12.64 18.02
N VAL A 11 4.33 -12.03 19.00
CA VAL A 11 3.16 -11.17 18.78
C VAL A 11 3.52 -9.93 17.94
N LEU A 12 4.68 -9.30 18.17
CA LEU A 12 5.09 -8.13 17.40
C LEU A 12 5.38 -8.48 15.94
N LEU A 13 5.94 -9.68 15.71
CA LEU A 13 6.16 -10.19 14.36
C LEU A 13 4.82 -10.47 13.65
N LEU A 14 3.85 -11.04 14.36
CA LEU A 14 2.50 -11.27 13.84
C LEU A 14 1.80 -9.96 13.49
N VAL A 15 1.79 -8.99 14.42
CA VAL A 15 1.22 -7.65 14.18
C VAL A 15 1.90 -6.98 13.00
N HIS A 16 3.22 -7.11 12.90
CA HIS A 16 3.98 -6.51 11.82
C HIS A 16 3.55 -7.03 10.44
N TRP A 17 3.44 -8.35 10.29
CA TRP A 17 2.97 -8.95 9.04
C TRP A 17 1.50 -8.69 8.79
N ALA A 18 0.65 -8.68 9.83
CA ALA A 18 -0.76 -8.36 9.70
C ALA A 18 -0.96 -6.94 9.13
N LEU A 19 -0.20 -5.95 9.60
CA LEU A 19 -0.26 -4.58 9.08
C LEU A 19 0.16 -4.50 7.62
N ILE A 20 1.26 -5.16 7.24
CA ILE A 20 1.73 -5.18 5.85
C ILE A 20 0.68 -5.84 4.95
N LEU A 21 0.16 -7.00 5.34
CA LEU A 21 -0.85 -7.71 4.56
C LEU A 21 -2.14 -6.91 4.43
N ASN A 22 -2.56 -6.19 5.49
CA ASN A 22 -3.72 -5.31 5.43
C ASN A 22 -3.54 -4.20 4.38
N PHE A 23 -2.41 -3.47 4.41
CA PHE A 23 -2.13 -2.45 3.42
C PHE A 23 -2.09 -3.00 1.99
N VAL A 24 -1.44 -4.17 1.81
CA VAL A 24 -1.38 -4.82 0.48
C VAL A 24 -2.77 -5.23 0.01
N ALA A 25 -3.61 -5.75 0.89
CA ALA A 25 -4.99 -6.13 0.57
C ALA A 25 -5.84 -4.91 0.20
N GLU A 26 -5.76 -3.82 0.97
CA GLU A 26 -6.42 -2.54 0.65
C GLU A 26 -5.97 -1.99 -0.71
N MET A 27 -4.66 -1.98 -0.98
CA MET A 27 -4.12 -1.56 -2.27
C MET A 27 -4.64 -2.45 -3.41
N ALA A 28 -4.63 -3.78 -3.24
CA ALA A 28 -5.13 -4.69 -4.26
C ALA A 28 -6.62 -4.46 -4.53
N TYR A 29 -7.43 -4.31 -3.47
CA TYR A 29 -8.86 -4.07 -3.57
C TYR A 29 -9.18 -2.72 -4.22
N ALA A 30 -8.61 -1.63 -3.72
CA ALA A 30 -8.83 -0.29 -4.26
C ALA A 30 -8.34 -0.18 -5.72
N GLY A 31 -7.19 -0.78 -6.03
CA GLY A 31 -6.70 -0.89 -7.40
C GLY A 31 -7.64 -1.67 -8.31
N TYR A 32 -8.15 -2.82 -7.83
CA TYR A 32 -9.14 -3.62 -8.56
C TYR A 32 -10.44 -2.82 -8.80
N MET A 33 -10.94 -2.10 -7.79
CA MET A 33 -12.11 -1.24 -7.92
C MET A 33 -11.91 -0.16 -8.98
N VAL A 34 -10.74 0.50 -8.98
CA VAL A 34 -10.42 1.56 -9.95
C VAL A 34 -10.26 1.01 -11.37
N PHE A 35 -9.56 -0.11 -11.56
CA PHE A 35 -9.17 -0.56 -12.90
C PHE A 35 -10.09 -1.62 -13.50
N ALA A 36 -10.85 -2.37 -12.70
CA ALA A 36 -11.66 -3.47 -13.22
C ALA A 36 -13.16 -3.36 -12.93
N VAL A 37 -13.57 -2.70 -11.84
CA VAL A 37 -14.99 -2.66 -11.44
C VAL A 37 -15.67 -1.37 -11.87
N ILE A 38 -15.10 -0.21 -11.53
CA ILE A 38 -15.73 1.10 -11.79
C ILE A 38 -15.31 1.59 -13.18
N VAL A 39 -15.93 1.00 -14.20
CA VAL A 39 -15.72 1.30 -15.63
C VAL A 39 -16.98 1.95 -16.22
N PRO A 40 -16.87 2.72 -17.32
CA PRO A 40 -18.04 3.26 -18.01
C PRO A 40 -18.85 2.12 -18.65
N GLU A 41 -20.17 2.32 -18.80
CA GLU A 41 -21.01 1.36 -19.51
C GLU A 41 -20.52 1.15 -20.95
N GLY A 42 -20.33 -0.11 -21.35
CA GLY A 42 -19.75 -0.47 -22.65
C GLY A 42 -18.26 -0.13 -22.81
N GLY A 43 -17.61 0.38 -21.76
CA GLY A 43 -16.18 0.70 -21.72
C GLY A 43 -15.29 -0.48 -21.35
N GLY A 44 -13.99 -0.31 -21.53
CA GLY A 44 -12.98 -1.32 -21.19
C GLY A 44 -12.43 -1.16 -19.78
N SER A 45 -12.00 -2.28 -19.17
CA SER A 45 -11.19 -2.27 -17.94
C SER A 45 -9.83 -1.62 -18.19
N GLY A 46 -9.32 -0.92 -17.17
CA GLY A 46 -8.02 -0.26 -17.17
C GLY A 46 -8.12 1.26 -16.96
N PRO A 47 -7.08 2.01 -17.38
CA PRO A 47 -7.09 3.46 -17.32
C PRO A 47 -8.16 4.03 -18.26
N LEU A 48 -8.93 5.02 -17.79
CA LEU A 48 -10.04 5.58 -18.57
C LEU A 48 -9.60 6.29 -19.85
N PHE A 49 -8.43 6.96 -19.83
CA PHE A 49 -7.98 7.83 -20.92
C PHE A 49 -9.12 8.73 -21.45
N ALA A 50 -9.50 8.61 -22.72
CA ALA A 50 -10.56 9.38 -23.35
C ALA A 50 -11.97 9.05 -22.80
N GLN A 51 -12.19 7.86 -22.25
CA GLN A 51 -13.49 7.40 -21.73
C GLN A 51 -13.88 8.13 -20.42
N ALA A 52 -12.98 8.93 -19.83
CA ALA A 52 -13.29 9.72 -18.65
C ALA A 52 -14.41 10.74 -18.88
N ARG A 53 -14.61 11.20 -20.13
CA ARG A 53 -15.63 12.19 -20.50
C ARG A 53 -17.05 11.62 -20.57
N THR A 54 -17.18 10.31 -20.75
CA THR A 54 -18.47 9.63 -20.92
C THR A 54 -18.96 8.99 -19.63
N MET A 55 -18.15 9.02 -18.57
CA MET A 55 -18.50 8.43 -17.29
C MET A 55 -19.48 9.32 -16.51
N PRO A 56 -20.58 8.75 -15.98
CA PRO A 56 -21.46 9.45 -15.06
C PRO A 56 -20.71 10.05 -13.86
N PHE A 57 -21.13 11.22 -13.41
CA PHE A 57 -20.46 11.95 -12.32
C PHE A 57 -20.31 11.10 -11.05
N GLU A 58 -21.36 10.41 -10.62
CA GLU A 58 -21.35 9.58 -9.40
C GLU A 58 -20.33 8.44 -9.48
N LEU A 59 -20.22 7.78 -10.64
CA LEU A 59 -19.22 6.74 -10.88
C LEU A 59 -17.80 7.31 -10.88
N MET A 60 -17.61 8.50 -11.47
CA MET A 60 -16.31 9.18 -11.46
C MET A 60 -15.88 9.56 -10.04
N VAL A 61 -16.78 10.11 -9.22
CA VAL A 61 -16.49 10.44 -7.82
C VAL A 61 -16.13 9.17 -7.05
N THR A 62 -16.92 8.10 -7.19
CA THR A 62 -16.66 6.82 -6.54
C THR A 62 -15.30 6.25 -6.93
N ARG A 63 -14.96 6.27 -8.23
CA ARG A 63 -13.64 5.83 -8.71
C ARG A 63 -12.50 6.64 -8.10
N ARG A 64 -12.67 7.96 -7.95
CA ARG A 64 -11.65 8.83 -7.34
C ARG A 64 -11.47 8.55 -5.85
N LEU A 65 -12.53 8.22 -5.12
CA LEU A 65 -12.43 7.82 -3.71
C LEU A 65 -11.58 6.56 -3.53
N TYR A 66 -11.80 5.52 -4.34
CA TYR A 66 -10.95 4.33 -4.32
C TYR A 66 -9.51 4.63 -4.75
N ALA A 67 -9.31 5.52 -5.73
CA ALA A 67 -7.95 5.94 -6.09
C ALA A 67 -7.24 6.66 -4.93
N ILE A 68 -7.95 7.49 -4.17
CA ILE A 68 -7.41 8.14 -2.97
C ILE A 68 -7.07 7.11 -1.90
N GLU A 69 -7.96 6.15 -1.64
CA GLU A 69 -7.72 5.04 -0.71
C GLU A 69 -6.46 4.26 -1.07
N PHE A 70 -6.29 3.92 -2.36
CA PHE A 70 -5.06 3.28 -2.85
C PHE A 70 -3.80 4.09 -2.55
N TRP A 71 -3.82 5.40 -2.80
CA TRP A 71 -2.67 6.28 -2.54
C TRP A 71 -2.38 6.44 -1.05
N ILE A 72 -3.42 6.54 -0.22
CA ILE A 72 -3.29 6.61 1.24
C ILE A 72 -2.66 5.31 1.76
N ALA A 73 -3.15 4.15 1.32
CA ALA A 73 -2.59 2.85 1.71
C ALA A 73 -1.13 2.71 1.25
N THR A 74 -0.81 3.15 0.03
CA THR A 74 0.57 3.16 -0.50
C THR A 74 1.49 4.05 0.35
N ALA A 75 1.05 5.26 0.70
CA ALA A 75 1.82 6.17 1.54
C ALA A 75 2.00 5.62 2.96
N GLY A 76 0.94 5.05 3.55
CA GLY A 76 0.97 4.41 4.86
C GLY A 76 1.96 3.24 4.90
N LEU A 77 1.92 2.35 3.90
CA LEU A 77 2.87 1.24 3.78
C LEU A 77 4.31 1.73 3.59
N ALA A 78 4.53 2.74 2.75
CA ALA A 78 5.87 3.30 2.52
C ALA A 78 6.47 3.89 3.80
N ILE A 79 5.69 4.66 4.56
CA ILE A 79 6.09 5.21 5.86
C ILE A 79 6.38 4.07 6.84
N TYR A 80 5.48 3.11 6.94
CA TYR A 80 5.61 1.97 7.84
C TYR A 80 6.90 1.19 7.57
N LEU A 81 7.14 0.75 6.34
CA LEU A 81 8.36 0.05 5.94
C LEU A 81 9.61 0.92 6.15
N GLY A 82 9.50 2.23 5.90
CA GLY A 82 10.55 3.20 6.20
C GLY A 82 11.00 3.15 7.66
N LEU A 83 10.05 3.09 8.58
CA LEU A 83 10.28 3.07 10.03
C LEU A 83 10.67 1.69 10.55
N THR A 84 10.03 0.61 10.09
CA THR A 84 10.19 -0.72 10.68
C THR A 84 11.30 -1.54 10.03
N GLU A 85 11.51 -1.38 8.71
CA GLU A 85 12.46 -2.20 7.95
C GLU A 85 13.67 -1.40 7.49
N ILE A 86 13.45 -0.32 6.74
CA ILE A 86 14.53 0.41 6.05
C ILE A 86 15.42 1.15 7.05
N GLY A 87 14.83 1.89 7.99
CA GLY A 87 15.55 2.65 9.02
C GLY A 87 16.47 1.76 9.87
N PRO A 88 15.95 0.68 10.50
CA PRO A 88 16.77 -0.24 11.29
C PRO A 88 17.85 -0.95 10.48
N ARG A 89 17.54 -1.40 9.25
CA ARG A 89 18.53 -2.04 8.36
C ARG A 89 19.67 -1.08 8.01
N ARG A 90 19.38 0.17 7.64
CA ARG A 90 20.40 1.19 7.35
C ARG A 90 21.31 1.48 8.54
N ARG A 91 20.74 1.59 9.75
CA ARG A 91 21.54 1.82 10.97
C ARG A 91 22.51 0.68 11.25
N ARG A 92 22.08 -0.58 11.06
CA ARG A 92 22.95 -1.76 11.22
C ARG A 92 24.12 -1.75 10.23
N MET A 93 23.84 -1.47 8.96
CA MET A 93 24.88 -1.39 7.91
C MET A 93 25.94 -0.32 8.20
N LEU A 94 25.56 0.84 8.75
CA LEU A 94 26.49 1.92 9.07
C LEU A 94 27.34 1.64 10.33
N SER A 95 26.93 0.70 11.18
CA SER A 95 27.63 0.36 12.42
C SER A 95 28.65 -0.78 12.27
N GLU A 96 28.69 -1.47 11.13
CA GLU A 96 29.69 -2.50 10.86
C GLU A 96 31.00 -1.86 10.38
N PRO A 97 32.12 -2.01 11.11
CA PRO A 97 33.43 -1.56 10.61
C PRO A 97 33.82 -2.39 9.38
N LYS A 98 34.34 -1.72 8.36
CA LYS A 98 34.91 -2.36 7.15
C LYS A 98 36.07 -3.29 7.51
#